data_AF-A0A9E0HB39-F1
#
_entry.id   AF-A0A9E0HB39-F1
#
_cell.length_a   1.000
_cell.length_b   1.000
_cell.length_c   1.000
_cell.angle_alpha   90.00
_cell.angle_beta   90.00
_cell.angle_gamma   90.00
#
_symmetry.space_group_name_H-M   'P 1'
#
loop_
_entity.id
_entity.type
_entity.pdbx_description
1 polymer ?
#
loop_
_entity_poly.entity_id
_entity_poly.type
_entity_poly.pdbx_seq_one_letter_code
_entity_poly.pdbx_strand_id
1 'polypeptide(L)'
;MGLVLAIAAALASGCGKDARPTGGNPYGLPALDRPWTVREQAEAAAIVTDLCERGATTMPAFGSPAFSRLVDANNRTTLVASPLPARHDAITAHTAALLEIYTAYFACGRLPEALAANAALLEGYAESLAVGRAMRDAAAPDSPERASRQAGLDKMIAGLDGGIASTVAMLGDVEIPGDVPPAVGQRLGAAIAAVRAELPAGLLDDTIATLRQAATAVTDPERRRAVAAAAAALD
;
A
#
# COMPACT_ATOMS: atom_id res chain seq x y z
N MET A 1 72.15 -2.08 32.91
CA MET A 1 70.72 -2.43 33.16
C MET A 1 69.98 -2.09 31.88
N GLY A 2 69.42 -2.99 31.09
CA GLY A 2 68.95 -4.34 31.35
C GLY A 2 67.59 -4.48 30.66
N LEU A 3 67.53 -5.40 29.69
CA LEU A 3 66.37 -5.94 28.97
C LEU A 3 66.02 -5.39 27.57
N VAL A 4 66.15 -6.34 26.65
CA VAL A 4 65.79 -6.44 25.23
C VAL A 4 64.42 -7.12 25.11
N LEU A 5 63.65 -6.82 24.05
CA LEU A 5 62.76 -7.67 23.21
C LEU A 5 61.58 -6.81 22.71
N ALA A 6 61.42 -6.49 21.41
CA ALA A 6 61.25 -7.30 20.19
C ALA A 6 59.78 -7.65 19.86
N ILE A 7 59.29 -6.98 18.79
CA ILE A 7 58.56 -7.50 17.61
C ILE A 7 57.34 -8.42 17.84
N ALA A 8 56.18 -7.98 17.34
CA ALA A 8 55.39 -8.74 16.36
C ALA A 8 54.37 -7.85 15.63
N ALA A 9 54.51 -7.78 14.31
CA ALA A 9 53.47 -7.37 13.38
C ALA A 9 52.41 -8.48 13.26
N ALA A 10 51.14 -8.09 13.13
CA ALA A 10 50.13 -8.89 12.46
C ALA A 10 49.18 -7.98 11.69
N LEU A 11 49.39 -7.93 10.38
CA LEU A 11 48.38 -7.62 9.39
C LEU A 11 47.18 -8.56 9.62
N ALA A 12 45.99 -8.00 9.77
CA ALA A 12 44.75 -8.68 9.42
C ALA A 12 43.74 -7.64 8.96
N SER A 13 43.74 -7.44 7.64
CA SER A 13 42.55 -7.16 6.85
C SER A 13 41.33 -7.91 7.41
N GLY A 14 40.35 -7.15 7.87
CA GLY A 14 39.07 -7.69 8.32
C GLY A 14 37.95 -6.76 7.87
N CYS A 15 37.50 -6.96 6.64
CA CYS A 15 36.21 -6.50 6.16
C CYS A 15 35.13 -7.02 7.13
N GLY A 16 34.73 -6.21 8.10
CA GLY A 16 33.50 -6.41 8.84
C GLY A 16 32.36 -5.98 7.93
N LYS A 17 31.95 -6.86 7.01
CA LYS A 17 30.60 -6.81 6.45
C LYS A 17 29.68 -6.85 7.66
N ASP A 18 28.94 -5.76 7.90
CA ASP A 18 27.78 -5.81 8.76
C ASP A 18 26.98 -7.04 8.34
N ALA A 19 26.82 -7.95 9.29
CA ALA A 19 26.12 -9.20 9.07
C ALA A 19 24.68 -8.84 8.71
N ARG A 20 24.40 -8.83 7.39
CA ARG A 20 23.04 -8.81 6.89
C ARG A 20 22.30 -9.94 7.60
N PRO A 21 21.12 -9.67 8.19
CA PRO A 21 20.34 -10.71 8.85
C PRO A 21 20.17 -11.87 7.87
N THR A 22 20.62 -13.06 8.24
CA THR A 22 20.70 -14.26 7.39
C THR A 22 19.33 -14.92 7.13
N GLY A 23 18.27 -14.10 7.04
CA GLY A 23 16.92 -14.50 6.65
C GLY A 23 16.23 -13.51 5.70
N GLY A 24 16.95 -12.48 5.21
CA GLY A 24 16.40 -11.46 4.31
C GLY A 24 16.28 -11.96 2.86
N ASN A 25 15.32 -11.40 2.12
CA ASN A 25 15.17 -11.67 0.70
C ASN A 25 16.45 -11.22 -0.07
N PRO A 26 16.71 -11.74 -1.28
CA PRO A 26 17.98 -11.50 -2.00
C PRO A 26 18.22 -10.02 -2.34
N TYR A 27 17.19 -9.17 -2.22
CA TYR A 27 17.21 -7.74 -2.50
C TYR A 27 17.48 -6.90 -1.25
N GLY A 28 17.66 -7.52 -0.07
CA GLY A 28 17.90 -6.82 1.19
C GLY A 28 16.67 -6.09 1.74
N LEU A 29 15.48 -6.46 1.28
CA LEU A 29 14.23 -5.85 1.73
C LEU A 29 13.87 -6.28 3.16
N PRO A 30 13.10 -5.43 3.90
CA PRO A 30 12.57 -5.77 5.20
C PRO A 30 11.77 -7.08 5.19
N ALA A 31 11.80 -7.79 6.32
CA ALA A 31 11.09 -9.05 6.48
C ALA A 31 9.57 -8.88 6.32
N LEU A 32 8.90 -9.95 5.87
CA LEU A 32 7.46 -9.96 5.62
C LEU A 32 6.62 -10.47 6.82
N ASP A 33 7.18 -10.42 8.03
CA ASP A 33 6.62 -10.99 9.26
C ASP A 33 5.96 -9.96 10.19
N ARG A 34 6.03 -8.67 9.83
CA ARG A 34 5.42 -7.55 10.57
C ARG A 34 5.00 -6.41 9.64
N PRO A 35 4.18 -5.45 10.12
CA PRO A 35 3.93 -4.23 9.36
C PRO A 35 5.22 -3.46 9.05
N TRP A 36 5.24 -2.84 7.88
CA TRP A 36 6.34 -1.95 7.50
C TRP A 36 6.13 -0.53 8.01
N THR A 37 7.24 0.06 8.43
CA THR A 37 7.33 1.50 8.72
C THR A 37 7.29 2.32 7.42
N VAL A 38 7.00 3.62 7.52
CA VAL A 38 7.06 4.57 6.39
C VAL A 38 8.42 4.51 5.68
N ARG A 39 9.51 4.48 6.45
CA ARG A 39 10.88 4.37 5.90
C ARG A 39 11.07 3.10 5.10
N GLU A 40 10.61 1.97 5.63
CA GLU A 40 10.71 0.67 4.97
C GLU A 40 9.88 0.60 3.69
N GLN A 41 8.74 1.28 3.67
CA GLN A 41 7.92 1.39 2.47
C GLN A 41 8.66 2.20 1.37
N ALA A 42 9.25 3.34 1.74
CA ALA A 42 10.04 4.15 0.81
C ALA A 42 11.30 3.40 0.30
N GLU A 43 12.00 2.67 1.18
CA GLU A 43 13.13 1.82 0.80
C GLU A 43 12.70 0.72 -0.18
N ALA A 44 11.54 0.10 0.06
CA ALA A 44 10.98 -0.89 -0.85
C ALA A 44 10.64 -0.28 -2.22
N ALA A 45 10.03 0.90 -2.27
CA ALA A 45 9.75 1.61 -3.51
C ALA A 45 11.04 1.89 -4.31
N ALA A 46 12.08 2.40 -3.66
CA ALA A 46 13.37 2.68 -4.30
C ALA A 46 14.02 1.41 -4.88
N ILE A 47 13.98 0.29 -4.15
CA ILE A 47 14.50 -0.99 -4.61
C ILE A 47 13.69 -1.52 -5.81
N VAL A 48 12.37 -1.41 -5.79
CA VAL A 48 11.51 -1.81 -6.92
C VAL A 48 11.83 -0.99 -8.16
N THR A 49 11.99 0.33 -8.03
CA THR A 49 12.37 1.23 -9.13
C THR A 49 13.73 0.86 -9.71
N ASP A 50 14.75 0.68 -8.87
CA ASP A 50 16.11 0.33 -9.33
C ASP A 50 16.15 -1.02 -10.07
N LEU A 51 15.47 -2.05 -9.55
CA LEU A 51 15.41 -3.36 -10.21
C LEU A 51 14.74 -3.29 -11.58
N CYS A 52 13.71 -2.46 -11.68
CA CYS A 52 12.94 -2.25 -12.89
C CYS A 52 13.74 -1.50 -13.97
N GLU A 53 14.43 -0.44 -13.60
CA GLU A 53 15.34 0.30 -14.49
C GLU A 53 16.49 -0.59 -15.00
N ARG A 54 16.94 -1.54 -14.18
CA ARG A 54 17.96 -2.53 -14.56
C ARG A 54 17.43 -3.69 -15.40
N GLY A 55 16.14 -3.74 -15.69
CA GLY A 55 15.52 -4.81 -16.47
C GLY A 55 15.57 -6.17 -15.76
N ALA A 56 15.47 -6.20 -14.43
CA ALA A 56 15.47 -7.44 -13.67
C ALA A 56 14.35 -8.37 -14.17
N THR A 57 14.71 -9.59 -14.56
CA THR A 57 13.76 -10.61 -15.04
C THR A 57 12.92 -11.20 -13.91
N THR A 58 13.36 -11.01 -12.66
CA THR A 58 12.63 -11.38 -11.45
C THR A 58 12.54 -10.18 -10.53
N MET A 59 11.33 -9.81 -10.17
CA MET A 59 11.07 -8.80 -9.15
C MET A 59 10.74 -9.49 -7.82
N PRO A 60 10.96 -8.83 -6.67
CA PRO A 60 10.32 -9.24 -5.44
C PRO A 60 8.81 -9.15 -5.64
N ALA A 61 8.19 -10.31 -5.91
CA ALA A 61 6.79 -10.48 -5.64
C ALA A 61 6.68 -10.45 -4.12
N PHE A 62 6.26 -9.32 -3.56
CA PHE A 62 5.55 -9.42 -2.29
C PHE A 62 4.31 -10.20 -2.65
N GLY A 63 4.36 -11.54 -2.52
CA GLY A 63 3.28 -12.42 -2.93
C GLY A 63 2.02 -11.75 -2.42
N SER A 64 1.10 -11.38 -3.30
CA SER A 64 0.15 -10.30 -3.00
C SER A 64 -0.62 -10.44 -1.66
N PRO A 65 -0.86 -11.67 -1.13
CA PRO A 65 -1.33 -11.91 0.24
C PRO A 65 -0.32 -11.66 1.39
N ALA A 66 0.98 -11.72 1.13
CA ALA A 66 2.03 -11.21 2.00
C ALA A 66 2.01 -9.69 2.00
N PHE A 67 1.99 -9.01 0.85
CA PHE A 67 1.90 -7.54 0.81
C PHE A 67 0.71 -7.01 1.65
N SER A 68 -0.43 -7.69 1.60
CA SER A 68 -1.60 -7.33 2.41
C SER A 68 -1.47 -7.51 3.92
N ARG A 69 -0.53 -8.33 4.39
CA ARG A 69 -0.20 -8.45 5.81
C ARG A 69 0.80 -7.38 6.28
N LEU A 70 1.52 -6.77 5.35
CA LEU A 70 2.62 -5.83 5.62
C LEU A 70 2.15 -4.39 5.68
N VAL A 71 1.09 -4.09 4.94
CA VAL A 71 0.45 -2.80 5.02
C VAL A 71 -0.74 -2.91 5.95
N ASP A 72 -0.54 -2.33 7.13
CA ASP A 72 -1.58 -1.71 7.96
C ASP A 72 -2.34 -2.59 8.98
N ALA A 73 -2.42 -3.91 8.84
CA ALA A 73 -3.28 -4.73 9.74
C ALA A 73 -2.94 -4.62 11.26
N ASN A 74 -1.65 -4.58 11.64
CA ASN A 74 -1.25 -4.48 13.06
C ASN A 74 -0.85 -3.06 13.51
N ASN A 75 -0.62 -2.12 12.59
CA ASN A 75 -0.34 -0.72 12.96
C ASN A 75 -1.61 0.05 13.30
N ARG A 76 -2.78 -0.37 12.77
CA ARG A 76 -4.09 0.21 13.06
C ARG A 76 -4.39 0.35 14.55
N THR A 77 -4.14 -0.68 15.36
CA THR A 77 -4.45 -0.63 16.79
C THR A 77 -3.66 0.48 17.52
N THR A 78 -2.37 0.62 17.19
CA THR A 78 -1.49 1.66 17.76
C THR A 78 -1.84 3.06 17.24
N LEU A 79 -2.16 3.18 15.95
CA LEU A 79 -2.60 4.45 15.35
C LEU A 79 -3.94 4.91 15.94
N VAL A 80 -4.88 3.99 16.13
CA VAL A 80 -6.19 4.23 16.75
C VAL A 80 -6.09 4.62 18.24
N ALA A 81 -4.98 4.33 18.91
CA ALA A 81 -4.74 4.79 20.28
C ALA A 81 -4.11 6.20 20.36
N SER A 82 -3.54 6.71 19.26
CA SER A 82 -2.86 8.02 19.24
C SER A 82 -3.84 9.21 19.23
N PRO A 83 -3.45 10.39 19.75
CA PRO A 83 -4.21 11.64 19.60
C PRO A 83 -4.50 11.97 18.12
N LEU A 84 -5.63 12.63 17.85
CA LEU A 84 -6.12 12.88 16.48
C LEU A 84 -5.07 13.53 15.54
N PRO A 85 -4.33 14.59 15.93
CA PRO A 85 -3.31 15.17 15.05
C PRO A 85 -2.19 14.19 14.71
N ALA A 86 -1.65 13.49 15.72
CA ALA A 86 -0.59 12.50 15.51
C ALA A 86 -1.05 11.32 14.64
N ARG A 87 -2.32 10.92 14.78
CA ARG A 87 -2.92 9.90 13.92
C ARG A 87 -3.03 10.39 12.48
N HIS A 88 -3.48 11.62 12.26
CA HIS A 88 -3.58 12.21 10.91
C HIS A 88 -2.22 12.27 10.22
N ASP A 89 -1.18 12.74 10.91
CA ASP A 89 0.18 12.83 10.36
C ASP A 89 0.73 11.45 10.00
N ALA A 90 0.53 10.46 10.89
CA ALA A 90 0.98 9.09 10.66
C ALA A 90 0.28 8.42 9.47
N ILE A 91 -1.05 8.56 9.37
CA ILE A 91 -1.81 8.03 8.22
C ILE A 91 -1.37 8.71 6.92
N THR A 92 -1.18 10.03 6.94
CA THR A 92 -0.73 10.78 5.76
C THR A 92 0.64 10.30 5.27
N ALA A 93 1.59 10.13 6.19
CA ALA A 93 2.92 9.63 5.86
C ALA A 93 2.89 8.19 5.30
N HIS A 94 2.04 7.33 5.87
CA HIS A 94 1.85 5.97 5.36
C HIS A 94 1.21 5.96 3.96
N THR A 95 0.14 6.73 3.74
CA THR A 95 -0.51 6.83 2.43
C THR A 95 0.44 7.36 1.35
N ALA A 96 1.29 8.33 1.69
CA ALA A 96 2.30 8.84 0.77
C ALA A 96 3.35 7.77 0.39
N ALA A 97 3.89 7.05 1.36
CA ALA A 97 4.86 5.99 1.08
C ALA A 97 4.25 4.80 0.31
N LEU A 98 2.97 4.50 0.56
CA LEU A 98 2.23 3.53 -0.24
C LEU A 98 2.04 3.95 -1.69
N LEU A 99 1.82 5.25 -1.92
CA LEU A 99 1.69 5.80 -3.26
C LEU A 99 2.99 5.64 -4.03
N GLU A 100 4.14 5.85 -3.39
CA GLU A 100 5.46 5.61 -3.98
C GLU A 100 5.65 4.14 -4.39
N ILE A 101 5.30 3.19 -3.52
CA ILE A 101 5.38 1.74 -3.84
C ILE A 101 4.44 1.40 -5.00
N TYR A 102 3.21 1.90 -4.96
CA TYR A 102 2.23 1.68 -6.03
C TYR A 102 2.78 2.18 -7.37
N THR A 103 3.28 3.41 -7.41
CA THR A 103 3.83 4.02 -8.63
C THR A 103 5.02 3.23 -9.15
N ALA A 104 5.92 2.76 -8.27
CA ALA A 104 7.02 1.91 -8.65
C ALA A 104 6.52 0.61 -9.30
N TYR A 105 5.56 -0.09 -8.68
CA TYR A 105 5.02 -1.32 -9.26
C TYR A 105 4.29 -1.11 -10.58
N PHE A 106 3.50 -0.05 -10.67
CA PHE A 106 2.75 0.28 -11.86
C PHE A 106 3.68 0.60 -13.03
N ALA A 107 4.70 1.45 -12.82
CA ALA A 107 5.69 1.79 -13.84
C ALA A 107 6.45 0.56 -14.36
N CYS A 108 6.56 -0.49 -13.54
CA CYS A 108 7.27 -1.72 -13.85
C CYS A 108 6.40 -2.82 -14.45
N GLY A 109 5.13 -2.53 -14.77
CA GLY A 109 4.20 -3.51 -15.33
C GLY A 109 3.88 -4.66 -14.37
N ARG A 110 4.00 -4.44 -13.06
CA ARG A 110 3.76 -5.43 -12.01
C ARG A 110 2.33 -5.33 -11.51
N LEU A 111 1.39 -5.71 -12.38
CA LEU A 111 -0.04 -5.53 -12.14
C LEU A 111 -0.56 -6.14 -10.82
N PRO A 112 -0.21 -7.39 -10.45
CA PRO A 112 -0.70 -7.97 -9.19
C PRO A 112 -0.22 -7.20 -7.95
N GLU A 113 1.02 -6.74 -7.95
CA GLU A 113 1.60 -5.95 -6.87
C GLU A 113 1.05 -4.52 -6.85
N ALA A 114 0.86 -3.89 -8.02
CA ALA A 114 0.24 -2.57 -8.13
C ALA A 114 -1.21 -2.59 -7.62
N LEU A 115 -2.00 -3.61 -7.96
CA LEU A 115 -3.36 -3.78 -7.42
C LEU A 115 -3.37 -4.05 -5.91
N ALA A 116 -2.40 -4.80 -5.39
CA ALA A 116 -2.25 -5.03 -3.96
C ALA A 116 -1.86 -3.74 -3.20
N ALA A 117 -1.04 -2.89 -3.81
CA ALA A 117 -0.70 -1.55 -3.33
C ALA A 117 -1.90 -0.61 -3.36
N ASN A 118 -2.69 -0.63 -4.43
CA ASN A 118 -3.94 0.12 -4.50
C ASN A 118 -4.96 -0.31 -3.43
N ALA A 119 -5.11 -1.61 -3.16
CA ALA A 119 -5.99 -2.06 -2.08
C ALA A 119 -5.54 -1.49 -0.71
N ALA A 120 -4.23 -1.48 -0.43
CA ALA A 120 -3.70 -0.87 0.78
C ALA A 120 -3.88 0.66 0.82
N LEU A 121 -3.72 1.34 -0.31
CA LEU A 121 -4.00 2.77 -0.43
C LEU A 121 -5.46 3.09 -0.12
N LEU A 122 -6.40 2.33 -0.67
CA LEU A 122 -7.84 2.52 -0.42
C LEU A 122 -8.19 2.30 1.05
N GLU A 123 -7.59 1.30 1.70
CA GLU A 123 -7.72 1.10 3.14
C GLU A 123 -7.22 2.34 3.92
N GLY A 124 -6.02 2.85 3.61
CA GLY A 124 -5.49 4.08 4.23
C GLY A 124 -6.34 5.32 3.95
N TYR A 125 -6.98 5.41 2.78
CA TYR A 125 -7.90 6.48 2.46
C TYR A 125 -9.20 6.41 3.26
N ALA A 126 -9.78 5.21 3.46
CA ALA A 126 -10.95 5.04 4.32
C ALA A 126 -10.66 5.56 5.74
N GLU A 127 -9.48 5.22 6.28
CA GLU A 127 -9.04 5.73 7.58
C GLU A 127 -8.80 7.24 7.58
N SER A 128 -8.19 7.77 6.52
CA SER A 128 -7.96 9.20 6.36
C SER A 128 -9.27 9.98 6.38
N LEU A 129 -10.32 9.46 5.72
CA LEU A 129 -11.66 10.05 5.74
C LEU A 129 -12.27 10.00 7.14
N ALA A 130 -12.15 8.87 7.85
CA ALA A 130 -12.66 8.72 9.21
C ALA A 130 -11.98 9.68 10.18
N VAL A 131 -10.65 9.80 10.13
CA VAL A 131 -9.87 10.74 10.96
C VAL A 131 -10.17 12.18 10.57
N GLY A 132 -10.26 12.50 9.28
CA GLY A 132 -10.62 13.82 8.81
C GLY A 132 -12.00 14.26 9.29
N ARG A 133 -12.99 13.36 9.31
CA ARG A 133 -14.31 13.60 9.93
C ARG A 133 -14.21 13.84 11.42
N ALA A 134 -13.48 13.00 12.16
CA ALA A 134 -13.28 13.18 13.58
C ALA A 134 -12.62 14.54 13.90
N MET A 135 -11.62 14.94 13.10
CA MET A 135 -11.02 16.28 13.20
C MET A 135 -12.06 17.35 12.90
N ARG A 136 -12.80 17.29 11.79
CA ARG A 136 -13.88 18.24 11.50
C ARG A 136 -14.86 18.36 12.68
N ASP A 137 -15.25 17.23 13.25
CA ASP A 137 -16.24 17.17 14.32
C ASP A 137 -15.74 17.69 15.67
N ALA A 138 -14.43 17.62 15.92
CA ALA A 138 -13.79 18.23 17.08
C ALA A 138 -13.68 19.77 17.00
N ALA A 139 -13.80 20.37 15.81
CA ALA A 139 -13.82 21.82 15.66
C ALA A 139 -15.19 22.40 16.05
N ALA A 140 -15.19 23.60 16.64
CA ALA A 140 -16.42 24.27 17.07
C ALA A 140 -17.42 24.39 15.90
N PRO A 141 -18.73 24.19 16.17
CA PRO A 141 -19.78 24.46 15.18
C PRO A 141 -19.61 25.85 14.56
N ASP A 142 -19.82 25.96 13.25
CA ASP A 142 -19.73 27.19 12.47
C ASP A 142 -18.37 27.92 12.46
N SER A 143 -17.30 27.28 12.97
CA SER A 143 -15.95 27.85 12.91
C SER A 143 -15.32 27.80 11.51
N PRO A 144 -14.46 28.77 11.16
CA PRO A 144 -13.65 28.71 9.93
C PRO A 144 -12.81 27.44 9.82
N GLU A 145 -12.33 26.92 10.96
CA GLU A 145 -11.59 25.67 11.03
C GLU A 145 -12.44 24.46 10.62
N ARG A 146 -13.68 24.37 11.13
CA ARG A 146 -14.61 23.31 10.73
C ARG A 146 -14.91 23.36 9.23
N ALA A 147 -15.13 24.55 8.68
CA ALA A 147 -15.36 24.74 7.25
C ALA A 147 -14.14 24.33 6.42
N SER A 148 -12.93 24.69 6.85
CA SER A 148 -11.67 24.29 6.21
C SER A 148 -11.49 22.77 6.21
N ARG A 149 -11.76 22.11 7.35
CA ARG A 149 -11.69 20.64 7.48
C ARG A 149 -12.72 19.94 6.59
N GLN A 150 -13.94 20.47 6.48
CA GLN A 150 -14.94 19.96 5.54
C GLN A 150 -14.47 20.09 4.08
N ALA A 151 -13.93 21.25 3.69
CA ALA A 151 -13.40 21.44 2.34
C ALA A 151 -12.23 20.49 2.01
N GLY A 152 -11.43 20.12 3.01
CA GLY A 152 -10.39 19.09 2.87
C GLY A 152 -10.98 17.71 2.58
N LEU A 153 -12.01 17.31 3.34
CA LEU A 153 -12.74 16.06 3.11
C LEU A 153 -13.38 16.01 1.71
N ASP A 154 -14.01 17.10 1.28
CA ASP A 154 -14.66 17.16 -0.03
C ASP A 154 -13.65 16.95 -1.18
N LYS A 155 -12.44 17.50 -1.05
CA LYS A 155 -11.35 17.27 -2.02
C LYS A 155 -10.89 15.82 -2.04
N MET A 156 -10.75 15.19 -0.87
CA MET A 156 -10.37 13.78 -0.78
C MET A 156 -11.45 12.89 -1.41
N ILE A 157 -12.72 13.14 -1.12
CA ILE A 157 -13.88 12.43 -1.69
C ILE A 157 -13.87 12.54 -3.22
N ALA A 158 -13.67 13.75 -3.76
CA ALA A 158 -13.63 13.98 -5.20
C ALA A 158 -12.47 13.23 -5.89
N GLY A 159 -11.30 13.15 -5.24
CA GLY A 159 -10.16 12.40 -5.79
C GLY A 159 -10.36 10.88 -5.76
N LEU A 160 -11.10 10.37 -4.77
CA LEU A 160 -11.29 8.93 -4.57
C LEU A 160 -12.17 8.27 -5.63
N ASP A 161 -13.22 8.93 -6.09
CA ASP A 161 -14.11 8.38 -7.12
C ASP A 161 -13.33 7.99 -8.39
N GLY A 162 -12.54 8.93 -8.92
CA GLY A 162 -11.68 8.68 -10.09
C GLY A 162 -10.60 7.61 -9.84
N GLY A 163 -10.01 7.58 -8.64
CA GLY A 163 -9.01 6.58 -8.27
C GLY A 163 -9.58 5.16 -8.18
N ILE A 164 -10.77 5.00 -7.61
CA ILE A 164 -11.45 3.70 -7.51
C ILE A 164 -11.90 3.25 -8.91
N ALA A 165 -12.48 4.13 -9.71
CA ALA A 165 -12.87 3.81 -11.09
C ALA A 165 -11.68 3.34 -11.92
N SER A 166 -10.53 4.03 -11.83
CA SER A 166 -9.29 3.61 -12.49
C SER A 166 -8.80 2.25 -12.00
N THR A 167 -8.90 1.98 -10.69
CA THR A 167 -8.48 0.69 -10.12
C THR A 167 -9.39 -0.46 -10.57
N VAL A 168 -10.70 -0.24 -10.64
CA VAL A 168 -11.68 -1.21 -11.17
C VAL A 168 -11.41 -1.49 -12.65
N ALA A 169 -11.16 -0.45 -13.45
CA ALA A 169 -10.80 -0.61 -14.85
C ALA A 169 -9.51 -1.43 -15.01
N MET A 170 -8.46 -1.09 -14.27
CA MET A 170 -7.19 -1.83 -14.28
C MET A 170 -7.33 -3.29 -13.85
N LEU A 171 -8.21 -3.59 -12.89
CA LEU A 171 -8.48 -4.97 -12.49
C LEU A 171 -9.17 -5.78 -13.59
N GLY A 172 -10.08 -5.16 -14.34
CA GLY A 172 -10.86 -5.80 -15.40
C GLY A 172 -10.18 -5.84 -16.76
N ASP A 173 -9.14 -5.04 -16.96
CA ASP A 173 -8.41 -4.94 -18.22
C ASP A 173 -7.58 -6.21 -18.49
N VAL A 174 -7.89 -6.87 -19.60
CA VAL A 174 -7.19 -8.09 -20.06
C VAL A 174 -5.99 -7.78 -20.95
N GLU A 175 -5.87 -6.55 -21.45
CA GLU A 175 -4.72 -6.11 -22.25
C GLU A 175 -3.50 -5.84 -21.37
N ILE A 176 -3.70 -5.58 -20.07
CA ILE A 176 -2.60 -5.44 -19.12
C ILE A 176 -2.09 -6.83 -18.71
N PRO A 177 -0.83 -7.17 -19.04
CA PRO A 177 -0.28 -8.47 -18.72
C PRO A 177 -0.18 -8.70 -17.20
N GLY A 178 -0.41 -9.95 -16.77
CA GLY A 178 -0.06 -10.41 -15.42
C GLY A 178 -1.22 -11.09 -14.70
N ASP A 179 -0.97 -12.30 -14.21
CA ASP A 179 -1.97 -13.09 -13.50
C ASP A 179 -2.25 -12.48 -12.13
N VAL A 180 -3.48 -11.97 -11.94
CA VAL A 180 -3.88 -11.39 -10.66
C VAL A 180 -4.49 -12.49 -9.78
N PRO A 181 -3.92 -12.77 -8.60
CA PRO A 181 -4.49 -13.77 -7.70
C PRO A 181 -5.88 -13.35 -7.19
N PRO A 182 -6.83 -14.29 -7.00
CA PRO A 182 -8.15 -13.99 -6.45
C PRO A 182 -8.13 -13.27 -5.09
N ALA A 183 -7.12 -13.56 -4.26
CA ALA A 183 -6.93 -12.88 -2.98
C ALA A 183 -6.67 -11.37 -3.12
N VAL A 184 -6.05 -10.93 -4.23
CA VAL A 184 -5.87 -9.50 -4.52
C VAL A 184 -7.21 -8.87 -4.85
N GLY A 185 -7.99 -9.53 -5.71
CA GLY A 185 -9.36 -9.12 -6.02
C GLY A 185 -10.21 -8.99 -4.76
N GLN A 186 -10.25 -10.04 -3.92
CA GLN A 186 -11.00 -10.05 -2.67
C GLN A 186 -10.64 -8.86 -1.76
N ARG A 187 -9.34 -8.61 -1.56
CA ARG A 187 -8.90 -7.48 -0.75
C ARG A 187 -9.31 -6.14 -1.37
N LEU A 188 -9.14 -5.98 -2.67
CA LEU A 188 -9.52 -4.77 -3.37
C LEU A 188 -11.02 -4.50 -3.22
N GLY A 189 -11.86 -5.53 -3.39
CA GLY A 189 -13.30 -5.43 -3.14
C GLY A 189 -13.64 -4.99 -1.73
N ALA A 190 -13.00 -5.60 -0.72
CA ALA A 190 -13.16 -5.24 0.69
C ALA A 190 -12.70 -3.80 0.98
N ALA A 191 -11.59 -3.36 0.38
CA ALA A 191 -11.08 -2.00 0.52
C ALA A 191 -12.03 -0.97 -0.13
N ILE A 192 -12.59 -1.29 -1.30
CA ILE A 192 -13.62 -0.47 -1.95
C ILE A 192 -14.88 -0.40 -1.07
N ALA A 193 -15.32 -1.51 -0.48
CA ALA A 193 -16.45 -1.52 0.45
C ALA A 193 -16.20 -0.65 1.69
N ALA A 194 -14.99 -0.71 2.26
CA ALA A 194 -14.59 0.14 3.37
C ALA A 194 -14.61 1.62 3.00
N VAL A 195 -14.04 2.00 1.85
CA VAL A 195 -14.12 3.39 1.37
C VAL A 195 -15.57 3.80 1.10
N ARG A 196 -16.38 2.94 0.47
CA ARG A 196 -17.80 3.20 0.20
C ARG A 196 -18.57 3.55 1.47
N ALA A 197 -18.33 2.83 2.57
CA ALA A 197 -18.98 3.10 3.85
C ALA A 197 -18.65 4.51 4.41
N GLU A 198 -17.52 5.07 3.99
CA GLU A 198 -17.02 6.37 4.42
C GLU A 198 -17.37 7.53 3.45
N LEU A 199 -18.05 7.24 2.34
CA LEU A 199 -18.42 8.20 1.30
C LEU A 199 -19.93 8.52 1.30
N PRO A 200 -20.37 9.63 0.66
CA PRO A 200 -21.78 9.88 0.44
C PRO A 200 -22.47 8.71 -0.26
N ALA A 201 -23.69 8.39 0.17
CA ALA A 201 -24.49 7.32 -0.44
C ALA A 201 -24.65 7.57 -1.94
N GLY A 202 -24.50 6.52 -2.73
CA GLY A 202 -24.62 6.57 -4.19
C GLY A 202 -23.37 6.99 -4.94
N LEU A 203 -22.35 7.56 -4.29
CA LEU A 203 -21.17 8.11 -4.98
C LEU A 203 -20.43 7.05 -5.82
N LEU A 204 -20.33 5.81 -5.32
CA LEU A 204 -19.61 4.73 -6.00
C LEU A 204 -20.53 3.73 -6.71
N ASP A 205 -21.84 3.97 -6.80
CA ASP A 205 -22.78 2.96 -7.28
C ASP A 205 -22.52 2.56 -8.74
N ASP A 206 -22.17 3.53 -9.60
CA ASP A 206 -21.81 3.26 -11.00
C ASP A 206 -20.52 2.44 -11.09
N THR A 207 -19.47 2.83 -10.36
CA THR A 207 -18.20 2.11 -10.31
C THR A 207 -18.37 0.67 -9.78
N ILE A 208 -19.24 0.47 -8.78
CA ILE A 208 -19.60 -0.84 -8.25
C ILE A 208 -20.38 -1.66 -9.28
N ALA A 209 -21.32 -1.04 -9.99
CA ALA A 209 -22.04 -1.70 -11.07
C ALA A 209 -21.07 -2.15 -12.18
N THR A 210 -20.11 -1.31 -12.56
CA THR A 210 -19.04 -1.66 -13.51
C THR A 210 -18.23 -2.85 -13.03
N LEU A 211 -17.80 -2.89 -11.76
CA LEU A 211 -17.06 -4.03 -11.21
C LEU A 211 -17.88 -5.33 -11.27
N ARG A 212 -19.17 -5.28 -10.90
CA ARG A 212 -20.08 -6.44 -10.97
C ARG A 212 -20.33 -6.91 -12.41
N GLN A 213 -20.43 -5.99 -13.36
CA GLN A 213 -20.53 -6.31 -14.78
C GLN A 213 -19.23 -6.96 -15.30
N ALA A 214 -18.07 -6.42 -14.92
CA ALA A 214 -16.78 -6.97 -15.31
C ALA A 214 -16.61 -8.42 -14.81
N ALA A 215 -17.14 -8.75 -13.63
CA ALA A 215 -17.09 -10.12 -13.07
C ALA A 215 -17.76 -11.17 -13.97
N THR A 216 -18.71 -10.78 -14.82
CA THR A 216 -19.38 -11.68 -15.77
C THR A 216 -18.89 -11.51 -17.20
N ALA A 217 -18.42 -10.32 -17.58
CA ALA A 217 -18.00 -9.99 -18.95
C ALA A 217 -16.56 -10.42 -19.29
N VAL A 218 -15.66 -10.45 -18.30
CA VAL A 218 -14.25 -10.84 -18.53
C VAL A 218 -14.16 -12.29 -19.01
N THR A 219 -13.55 -12.49 -20.18
CA THR A 219 -13.46 -13.80 -20.83
C THR A 219 -12.25 -14.62 -20.38
N ASP A 220 -11.16 -13.96 -19.97
CA ASP A 220 -9.98 -14.63 -19.42
C ASP A 220 -10.30 -15.31 -18.07
N PRO A 221 -10.08 -16.64 -17.93
CA PRO A 221 -10.48 -17.37 -16.73
C PRO A 221 -9.76 -16.94 -15.45
N GLU A 222 -8.47 -16.61 -15.51
CA GLU A 222 -7.70 -16.24 -14.32
C GLU A 222 -8.08 -14.84 -13.86
N ARG A 223 -8.14 -13.87 -14.79
CA ARG A 223 -8.66 -12.52 -14.57
C ARG A 223 -10.07 -12.55 -14.00
N ARG A 224 -10.97 -13.36 -14.58
CA ARG A 224 -12.36 -13.46 -14.12
C ARG A 224 -12.44 -13.87 -12.65
N ARG A 225 -11.59 -14.80 -12.18
CA ARG A 225 -11.59 -15.19 -10.76
C ARG A 225 -11.22 -14.02 -9.85
N ALA A 226 -10.26 -13.19 -10.23
CA ALA A 226 -9.89 -12.00 -9.47
C ALA A 226 -11.01 -10.95 -9.45
N VAL A 227 -11.60 -10.65 -10.60
CA VAL A 227 -12.70 -9.68 -10.70
C VAL A 227 -13.94 -10.18 -9.93
N ALA A 228 -14.27 -11.47 -10.05
CA ALA A 228 -15.37 -12.09 -9.30
C ALA A 228 -15.11 -12.08 -7.79
N ALA A 229 -13.87 -12.36 -7.35
CA ALA A 229 -13.50 -12.25 -5.94
C ALA A 229 -13.63 -10.82 -5.40
N ALA A 230 -13.28 -9.81 -6.20
CA ALA A 230 -13.48 -8.41 -5.83
C ALA A 230 -14.97 -8.06 -5.74
N ALA A 231 -15.77 -8.43 -6.74
CA ALA A 231 -17.19 -8.16 -6.74
C ALA A 231 -17.92 -8.84 -5.56
N ALA A 232 -17.51 -10.06 -5.20
CA ALA A 232 -18.08 -10.80 -4.07
C ALA A 232 -17.72 -10.21 -2.69
N ALA A 233 -16.63 -9.43 -2.61
CA ALA A 233 -16.18 -8.80 -1.36
C ALA A 233 -16.75 -7.38 -1.15
N LEU A 234 -17.68 -6.94 -2.00
CA LEU A 234 -18.36 -5.64 -1.88
C LEU A 234 -19.52 -5.65 -0.88
N ASP A 235 -20.03 -6.84 -0.54
CA ASP A 235 -21.19 -7.09 0.32
C ASP A 235 -20.74 -7.56 1.72
#